data_AF-R0F684-F1
#
_entry.id   AF-R0F684-F1
#
_cell.length_a   1.000
_cell.length_b   1.000
_cell.length_c   1.000
_cell.angle_alpha   90.00
_cell.angle_beta   90.00
_cell.angle_gamma   90.00
#
_symmetry.space_group_name_H-M   'P 1'
#
loop_
_entity.id
_entity.type
_entity.pdbx_description
1 polymer ?
#
loop_
_entity_poly.entity_id
_entity_poly.type
_entity_poly.pdbx_seq_one_letter_code
_entity_poly.pdbx_strand_id
1 'polypeptide(L)'
;VDTSTYQIMGNLKIVTTGILFRLFLKRRLSKLQWMAIGLLAVGTTTSQVKGCGEASCDSLFTAPIQGYLLGILSAGLSALAGIYTEFLMKRNNDTLYWQNLQLYTFGSLFNVARLIADDFRHGFEKGPWWQRIFDGYSITTWMVVLNLGSTGLLVSWLMKYADNIVKVYSTSMAMLLTMVASIYLFSFKPTLQLFLGIIICIMSLHMYFAPPQTLVDLPVTNETHTKTLKQVVVEEKTDS
;
A
#
# COMPACT_ATOMS: atom_id res chain seq x y z
N VAL A 1 -0.41 -19.89 -10.75
CA VAL A 1 -1.10 -18.62 -11.10
C VAL A 1 -0.15 -17.85 -11.98
N ASP A 2 -0.59 -17.35 -13.12
CA ASP A 2 0.22 -16.49 -13.98
C ASP A 2 0.56 -15.16 -13.26
N THR A 3 1.60 -14.48 -13.71
CA THR A 3 2.12 -13.27 -13.07
C THR A 3 1.09 -12.15 -13.00
N SER A 4 0.28 -11.98 -14.04
CA SER A 4 -0.80 -10.98 -14.09
C SER A 4 -1.89 -11.27 -13.06
N THR A 5 -2.37 -12.52 -12.98
CA THR A 5 -3.39 -12.89 -11.99
C THR A 5 -2.84 -12.75 -10.56
N TYR A 6 -1.57 -13.09 -10.31
CA TYR A 6 -0.94 -12.86 -9.01
C TYR A 6 -0.86 -11.37 -8.63
N GLN A 7 -0.52 -10.49 -9.59
CA GLN A 7 -0.49 -9.03 -9.37
C GLN A 7 -1.88 -8.48 -9.05
N ILE A 8 -2.90 -8.89 -9.80
CA ILE A 8 -4.30 -8.52 -9.56
C ILE A 8 -4.76 -8.97 -8.16
N MET A 9 -4.49 -10.22 -7.80
CA MET A 9 -4.78 -10.73 -6.45
C MET A 9 -4.04 -9.94 -5.37
N GLY A 10 -2.83 -9.46 -5.67
CA GLY A 10 -2.05 -8.59 -4.78
C GLY A 10 -2.77 -7.29 -4.41
N ASN A 11 -3.70 -6.78 -5.22
CA ASN A 11 -4.49 -5.59 -4.88
C ASN A 11 -5.47 -5.84 -3.73
N LEU A 12 -5.81 -7.10 -3.42
CA LEU A 12 -6.62 -7.45 -2.25
C LEU A 12 -5.98 -6.94 -0.95
N LYS A 13 -4.65 -6.82 -0.92
CA LYS A 13 -3.91 -6.24 0.21
C LYS A 13 -4.39 -4.84 0.58
N ILE A 14 -4.93 -4.06 -0.38
CA ILE A 14 -5.44 -2.70 -0.17
C ILE A 14 -6.62 -2.76 0.80
N VAL A 15 -7.60 -3.62 0.51
CA VAL A 15 -8.79 -3.82 1.35
C VAL A 15 -8.40 -4.45 2.69
N THR A 16 -7.55 -5.48 2.67
CA THR A 16 -7.08 -6.14 3.90
C THR A 16 -6.33 -5.18 4.81
N THR A 17 -5.54 -4.26 4.25
CA THR A 17 -4.85 -3.21 5.01
C THR A 17 -5.86 -2.29 5.70
N GLY A 18 -6.94 -1.88 5.01
CA GLY A 18 -8.01 -1.08 5.62
C GLY A 18 -8.71 -1.79 6.79
N ILE A 19 -8.96 -3.09 6.66
CA ILE A 19 -9.56 -3.91 7.73
C ILE A 19 -8.61 -4.01 8.92
N LEU A 20 -7.35 -4.40 8.67
CA LEU A 20 -6.34 -4.56 9.72
C LEU A 20 -5.99 -3.23 10.39
N PHE A 21 -6.01 -2.12 9.66
CA PHE A 21 -5.81 -0.78 10.21
C PHE A 21 -6.88 -0.44 11.26
N ARG A 22 -8.15 -0.76 11.00
CA ARG A 22 -9.24 -0.58 11.97
C ARG A 22 -9.07 -1.50 13.19
N LEU A 23 -8.64 -2.74 12.99
CA LEU A 23 -8.52 -3.73 14.07
C LEU A 23 -7.31 -3.46 14.98
N PHE A 24 -6.12 -3.22 14.42
CA PHE A 24 -4.87 -3.09 15.17
C PHE A 24 -4.58 -1.67 15.64
N LEU A 25 -4.77 -0.65 14.79
CA LEU A 25 -4.53 0.75 15.15
C LEU A 25 -5.74 1.43 15.80
N LYS A 26 -6.90 0.75 15.87
CA LYS A 26 -8.16 1.24 16.45
C LYS A 26 -8.61 2.61 15.90
N ARG A 27 -8.15 2.99 14.71
CA ARG A 27 -8.54 4.23 14.04
C ARG A 27 -9.87 4.02 13.31
N ARG A 28 -10.79 4.97 13.47
CA ARG A 28 -12.11 4.92 12.81
C ARG A 28 -11.98 5.50 11.40
N LEU A 29 -12.45 4.75 10.41
CA LEU A 29 -12.58 5.20 9.03
C LEU A 29 -14.04 5.57 8.74
N SER A 30 -14.24 6.71 8.07
CA SER A 30 -15.55 7.13 7.55
C SER A 30 -16.09 6.12 6.53
N LYS A 31 -17.42 6.07 6.36
CA LYS A 31 -18.05 5.29 5.28
C LYS A 31 -17.49 5.68 3.91
N LEU A 32 -17.23 6.97 3.71
CA LEU A 32 -16.70 7.51 2.47
C LEU A 32 -15.23 7.13 2.24
N GLN A 33 -14.43 7.06 3.30
CA GLN A 33 -13.05 6.53 3.23
C GLN A 33 -13.02 5.02 2.93
N TRP A 34 -13.97 4.26 3.47
CA TRP A 34 -14.13 2.83 3.12
C TRP A 34 -14.48 2.62 1.65
N MET A 35 -15.41 3.43 1.13
CA MET A 35 -15.72 3.42 -0.30
C MET A 35 -14.49 3.78 -1.13
N ALA A 36 -13.66 4.74 -0.68
CA ALA A 36 -12.48 5.18 -1.40
C ALA A 36 -11.42 4.07 -1.49
N ILE A 37 -11.16 3.38 -0.38
CA ILE A 37 -10.25 2.22 -0.35
C ILE A 37 -10.74 1.10 -1.28
N GLY A 38 -12.04 0.81 -1.27
CA GLY A 38 -12.63 -0.15 -2.20
C GLY A 38 -12.46 0.28 -3.66
N LEU A 39 -12.70 1.55 -3.95
CA LEU A 39 -12.57 2.13 -5.28
C LEU A 39 -11.10 2.10 -5.76
N LEU A 40 -10.13 2.31 -4.87
CA LEU A 40 -8.70 2.18 -5.20
C LEU A 40 -8.34 0.74 -5.60
N ALA A 41 -8.85 -0.25 -4.85
CA ALA A 41 -8.61 -1.66 -5.14
C ALA A 41 -9.21 -2.07 -6.48
N VAL A 42 -10.41 -1.57 -6.80
CA VAL A 42 -11.04 -1.78 -8.11
C VAL A 42 -10.23 -1.09 -9.21
N GLY A 43 -9.89 0.20 -9.06
CA GLY A 43 -9.17 0.95 -10.09
C GLY A 43 -7.78 0.38 -10.41
N THR A 44 -7.02 0.00 -9.39
CA THR A 44 -5.71 -0.66 -9.56
C THR A 44 -5.86 -2.02 -10.22
N THR A 45 -6.90 -2.78 -9.89
CA THR A 45 -7.19 -4.06 -10.55
C THR A 45 -7.57 -3.85 -12.01
N THR A 46 -8.51 -2.96 -12.30
CA THR A 46 -8.92 -2.60 -13.66
C THR A 46 -7.72 -2.19 -14.51
N SER A 47 -6.81 -1.35 -13.99
CA SER A 47 -5.62 -0.93 -14.73
C SER A 47 -4.64 -2.07 -15.09
N GLN A 48 -4.68 -3.17 -14.34
CA GLN A 48 -3.79 -4.33 -14.49
C GLN A 48 -4.44 -5.49 -15.26
N VAL A 49 -5.74 -5.41 -15.56
CA VAL A 49 -6.41 -6.41 -16.41
C VAL A 49 -5.86 -6.29 -17.82
N LYS A 50 -5.28 -7.38 -18.32
CA LYS A 50 -4.83 -7.48 -19.72
C LYS A 50 -6.02 -7.24 -20.65
N GLY A 51 -5.83 -6.38 -21.66
CA GLY A 51 -6.85 -6.18 -22.69
C GLY A 51 -7.10 -7.49 -23.45
N CYS A 52 -8.37 -7.86 -23.68
CA CYS A 52 -8.78 -9.07 -24.42
C CYS A 52 -8.46 -9.02 -25.94
N GLY A 53 -7.33 -8.44 -26.35
CA GLY A 53 -6.91 -8.32 -27.76
C GLY A 53 -5.78 -9.27 -28.17
N GLU A 54 -5.02 -9.83 -27.22
CA GLU A 54 -3.93 -10.76 -27.49
C GLU A 54 -4.12 -12.01 -26.60
N ALA A 55 -4.62 -13.08 -27.23
CA ALA A 55 -4.76 -14.44 -26.72
C ALA A 55 -5.55 -14.66 -25.40
N SER A 56 -6.72 -15.30 -25.55
CA SER A 56 -7.39 -16.18 -24.57
C SER A 56 -7.86 -15.55 -23.24
N CYS A 57 -9.01 -14.87 -23.28
CA CYS A 57 -9.79 -14.51 -22.09
C CYS A 57 -10.56 -15.68 -21.45
N ASP A 58 -10.42 -16.91 -21.98
CA ASP A 58 -11.03 -18.13 -21.44
C ASP A 58 -10.31 -18.73 -20.22
N SER A 59 -9.16 -18.19 -19.81
CA SER A 59 -8.33 -18.79 -18.74
C SER A 59 -8.22 -17.98 -17.44
N LEU A 60 -9.08 -16.97 -17.24
CA LEU A 60 -9.08 -16.12 -16.04
C LEU A 60 -9.38 -16.87 -14.73
N PHE A 61 -9.92 -18.10 -14.81
CA PHE A 61 -10.23 -18.94 -13.64
C PHE A 61 -9.60 -20.34 -13.68
N THR A 62 -8.74 -20.65 -14.65
CA THR A 62 -8.16 -22.00 -14.80
C THR A 62 -7.00 -22.27 -13.85
N ALA A 63 -6.52 -21.26 -13.10
CA ALA A 63 -5.45 -21.46 -12.15
C ALA A 63 -5.86 -22.44 -11.03
N PRO A 64 -4.94 -23.28 -10.52
CA PRO A 64 -5.24 -24.22 -9.43
C PRO A 64 -5.75 -23.48 -8.19
N ILE A 65 -6.73 -24.07 -7.49
CA ILE A 65 -7.33 -23.47 -6.28
C ILE A 65 -6.29 -23.18 -5.19
N GLN A 66 -5.24 -24.01 -5.10
CA GLN A 66 -4.10 -23.78 -4.21
C GLN A 66 -3.40 -22.45 -4.49
N GLY A 67 -3.30 -22.06 -5.76
CA GLY A 67 -2.71 -20.78 -6.18
C GLY A 67 -3.52 -19.59 -5.69
N TYR A 68 -4.85 -19.67 -5.79
CA TYR A 68 -5.74 -18.63 -5.26
C TYR A 68 -5.65 -18.53 -3.73
N LEU A 69 -5.66 -19.67 -3.04
CA LEU A 69 -5.57 -19.69 -1.58
C LEU A 69 -4.25 -19.08 -1.08
N LEU A 70 -3.12 -19.45 -1.71
CA LEU A 70 -1.81 -18.90 -1.39
C LEU A 70 -1.69 -17.41 -1.74
N GLY A 71 -2.33 -16.95 -2.81
CA GLY A 71 -2.37 -15.52 -3.15
C GLY A 71 -3.13 -14.68 -2.13
N ILE A 72 -4.28 -15.16 -1.65
CA ILE A 72 -5.04 -14.50 -0.57
C ILE A 72 -4.23 -14.48 0.72
N LEU A 73 -3.60 -15.61 1.07
CA LEU A 73 -2.72 -15.69 2.25
C LEU A 73 -1.55 -14.71 2.14
N SER A 74 -0.90 -14.64 0.98
CA SER A 74 0.20 -13.71 0.70
C SER A 74 -0.23 -12.24 0.86
N ALA A 75 -1.38 -11.86 0.30
CA ALA A 75 -1.93 -10.52 0.45
C ALA A 75 -2.24 -10.19 1.93
N GLY A 76 -2.78 -11.15 2.67
CA GLY A 76 -3.06 -11.01 4.10
C GLY A 76 -1.80 -10.82 4.94
N LEU A 77 -0.77 -11.65 4.73
CA LEU A 77 0.52 -11.53 5.40
C LEU A 77 1.23 -10.22 5.06
N SER A 78 1.16 -9.78 3.80
CA SER A 78 1.73 -8.50 3.37
C SER A 78 1.07 -7.31 4.06
N ALA A 79 -0.27 -7.30 4.13
CA ALA A 79 -1.03 -6.27 4.85
C ALA A 79 -0.72 -6.28 6.35
N LEU A 80 -0.67 -7.47 6.97
CA LEU A 80 -0.35 -7.63 8.39
C LEU A 80 1.06 -7.13 8.71
N ALA A 81 2.06 -7.47 7.91
CA ALA A 81 3.43 -7.02 8.10
C ALA A 81 3.53 -5.49 8.05
N GLY A 82 2.83 -4.85 7.10
CA GLY A 82 2.78 -3.38 6.99
C GLY A 82 2.15 -2.72 8.23
N ILE A 83 0.98 -3.22 8.65
CA ILE A 83 0.26 -2.71 9.83
C ILE A 83 1.03 -2.95 11.13
N TYR A 84 1.67 -4.11 11.26
CA TYR A 84 2.50 -4.43 12.43
C TYR A 84 3.74 -3.53 12.50
N THR A 85 4.36 -3.23 11.36
CA THR A 85 5.50 -2.29 11.29
C THR A 85 5.07 -0.89 11.71
N GLU A 86 3.92 -0.42 11.23
CA GLU A 86 3.34 0.88 11.65
C GLU A 86 3.08 0.90 13.17
N PHE A 87 2.45 -0.15 13.69
CA PHE A 87 2.17 -0.30 15.12
C PHE A 87 3.46 -0.28 15.95
N LEU A 88 4.49 -1.03 15.54
CA LEU A 88 5.77 -1.09 16.24
C LEU A 88 6.47 0.28 16.27
N MET A 89 6.52 0.97 15.11
CA MET A 89 7.19 2.27 14.98
C MET A 89 6.48 3.35 15.79
N LYS A 90 5.14 3.38 15.78
CA LYS A 90 4.34 4.39 16.50
C LYS A 90 4.19 4.14 17.99
N ARG A 91 4.27 2.88 18.45
CA ARG A 91 4.14 2.56 19.88
C ARG A 91 5.37 2.97 20.70
N ASN A 92 6.53 3.02 20.07
CA ASN A 92 7.78 3.30 20.74
C ASN A 92 8.30 4.71 20.41
N ASN A 93 8.78 5.44 21.42
CA ASN A 93 9.24 6.83 21.31
C ASN A 93 10.71 6.96 20.86
N ASP A 94 11.35 5.83 20.54
CA ASP A 94 12.71 5.82 20.01
C ASP A 94 12.84 6.57 18.68
N THR A 95 14.09 6.99 18.40
CA THR A 95 14.45 7.62 17.14
C THR A 95 14.21 6.68 15.96
N LEU A 96 13.80 7.24 14.82
CA LEU A 96 13.54 6.47 13.59
C LEU A 96 14.76 5.62 13.18
N TYR A 97 15.97 6.17 13.31
CA TYR A 97 17.21 5.48 12.96
C TYR A 97 17.42 4.22 13.79
N TRP A 98 17.15 4.28 15.09
CA TRP A 98 17.29 3.13 15.98
C TRP A 98 16.27 2.03 15.65
N GLN A 99 15.01 2.42 15.42
CA GLN A 99 13.96 1.48 15.00
C GLN A 99 14.28 0.83 13.65
N ASN A 100 14.80 1.60 12.70
CA ASN A 100 15.23 1.10 11.39
C ASN A 100 16.42 0.15 11.51
N LEU A 101 17.41 0.48 12.36
CA LEU A 101 18.57 -0.39 12.57
C LEU A 101 18.13 -1.76 13.07
N GLN A 102 17.26 -1.82 14.09
CA GLN A 102 16.73 -3.08 14.61
C GLN A 102 15.94 -3.85 13.55
N LEU A 103 15.01 -3.19 12.87
CA LEU A 103 14.14 -3.82 11.86
C LEU A 103 14.95 -4.40 10.70
N TYR A 104 15.89 -3.63 10.14
CA TYR A 104 16.72 -4.07 9.02
C TYR A 104 17.78 -5.08 9.43
N THR A 105 18.25 -5.06 10.69
CA THR A 105 19.16 -6.11 11.20
C THR A 105 18.48 -7.48 11.16
N PHE A 106 17.26 -7.59 11.70
CA PHE A 106 16.49 -8.84 11.60
C PHE A 106 16.14 -9.18 10.15
N GLY A 107 15.75 -8.19 9.34
CA GLY A 107 15.48 -8.39 7.92
C GLY A 107 16.69 -8.96 7.15
N SER A 108 17.89 -8.43 7.40
CA SER A 108 19.14 -8.93 6.81
C SER A 108 19.43 -10.36 7.25
N LEU A 109 19.28 -10.66 8.55
CA LEU A 109 19.48 -12.01 9.09
C LEU A 109 18.57 -13.05 8.42
N PHE A 110 17.27 -12.74 8.26
CA PHE A 110 16.34 -13.64 7.58
C PHE A 110 16.67 -13.83 6.08
N ASN A 111 17.16 -12.80 5.40
CA ASN A 111 17.59 -12.91 4.00
C ASN A 111 18.85 -13.78 3.86
N VAL A 112 19.84 -13.62 4.75
CA VAL A 112 21.03 -14.48 4.77
C VAL A 112 20.66 -15.92 5.11
N ALA A 113 19.77 -16.15 6.08
CA ALA A 113 19.27 -17.48 6.39
C ALA A 113 18.58 -18.14 5.19
N ARG A 114 17.81 -17.37 4.41
CA ARG A 114 17.17 -17.85 3.17
C ARG A 114 18.19 -18.25 2.10
N LEU A 115 19.26 -17.46 1.94
CA LEU A 115 20.37 -17.77 1.01
C LEU A 115 21.09 -19.06 1.42
N ILE A 116 21.39 -19.21 2.71
CA ILE A 116 22.00 -20.42 3.25
C ILE A 116 21.08 -21.64 3.01
N ALA A 117 19.79 -21.50 3.27
CA ALA A 117 18.81 -22.56 3.01
C ALA A 117 18.74 -22.95 1.52
N ASP A 118 18.87 -21.99 0.60
CA ASP A 118 18.97 -22.27 -0.84
C ASP A 118 20.25 -23.04 -1.18
N ASP A 119 21.38 -22.69 -0.58
CA ASP A 119 22.66 -23.39 -0.82
C ASP A 119 22.59 -24.85 -0.37
N PHE A 120 22.02 -25.10 0.81
CA PHE A 120 21.78 -26.46 1.31
C PHE A 120 20.83 -27.25 0.41
N ARG A 121 19.76 -26.61 -0.09
CA ARG A 121 18.77 -27.25 -0.96
C ARG A 121 19.36 -27.66 -2.32
N HIS A 122 20.29 -26.88 -2.85
CA HIS A 122 20.96 -27.14 -4.12
C HIS A 122 22.33 -27.80 -3.96
N GLY A 123 22.63 -28.36 -2.78
CA GLY A 123 23.85 -29.14 -2.53
C GLY A 123 25.17 -28.39 -2.82
N PHE A 124 25.19 -27.06 -2.71
CA PHE A 124 26.34 -26.22 -3.05
C PHE A 124 26.89 -26.40 -4.48
N GLU A 125 26.08 -26.87 -5.44
CA GLU A 125 26.53 -27.11 -6.83
C GLU A 125 27.17 -25.89 -7.49
N LYS A 126 26.72 -24.69 -7.13
CA LYS A 126 27.22 -23.41 -7.67
C LYS A 126 28.16 -22.67 -6.70
N GLY A 127 28.63 -23.34 -5.66
CA GLY A 127 29.40 -22.73 -4.58
C GLY A 127 28.56 -21.93 -3.57
N PRO A 128 29.17 -21.43 -2.49
CA PRO A 128 28.47 -20.71 -1.44
C PRO A 128 27.92 -19.34 -1.88
N TRP A 129 26.85 -18.87 -1.25
CA TRP A 129 26.13 -17.64 -1.62
C TRP A 129 27.02 -16.39 -1.65
N TRP A 130 28.01 -16.28 -0.77
CA TRP A 130 28.88 -15.10 -0.68
C TRP A 130 29.81 -14.93 -1.88
N GLN A 131 30.13 -16.02 -2.59
CA GLN A 131 30.89 -15.93 -3.85
C GLN A 131 30.00 -15.49 -5.01
N ARG A 132 28.73 -15.92 -5.00
CA ARG A 132 27.77 -15.66 -6.09
C ARG A 132 27.02 -14.34 -5.99
N ILE A 133 27.02 -13.71 -4.81
CA ILE A 133 26.11 -12.58 -4.53
C ILE A 133 26.34 -11.37 -5.45
N PHE A 134 27.55 -11.21 -6.01
CA PHE A 134 27.90 -10.13 -6.93
C PHE A 134 28.01 -10.57 -8.40
N ASP A 135 27.77 -11.84 -8.70
CA ASP A 135 27.85 -12.34 -10.07
C ASP A 135 26.76 -11.70 -10.94
N GLY A 136 27.17 -11.13 -12.09
CA GLY A 136 26.25 -10.48 -13.03
C GLY A 136 25.75 -9.09 -12.61
N TYR A 137 26.37 -8.45 -11.61
CA TYR A 137 26.02 -7.09 -11.22
C TYR A 137 26.47 -6.08 -12.28
N SER A 138 25.50 -5.47 -12.95
CA SER A 138 25.71 -4.33 -13.83
C SER A 138 25.47 -3.01 -13.08
N ILE A 139 25.78 -1.88 -13.73
CA ILE A 139 25.45 -0.54 -13.21
C ILE A 139 23.93 -0.41 -12.99
N THR A 140 23.10 -1.02 -13.85
CA THR A 140 21.64 -1.00 -13.67
C THR A 140 21.20 -1.78 -12.44
N THR A 141 21.85 -2.90 -12.12
CA THR A 141 21.61 -3.64 -10.85
C THR A 141 21.90 -2.76 -9.64
N TRP A 142 23.02 -2.03 -9.63
CA TRP A 142 23.34 -1.10 -8.54
C TRP A 142 22.32 0.04 -8.40
N MET A 143 21.85 0.59 -9.53
CA MET A 143 20.78 1.61 -9.53
C MET A 143 19.49 1.06 -8.89
N VAL A 144 19.12 -0.19 -9.18
CA VAL A 144 17.94 -0.83 -8.57
C VAL A 144 18.15 -1.04 -7.07
N VAL A 145 19.33 -1.48 -6.64
CA VAL A 145 19.67 -1.67 -5.22
C VAL A 145 19.55 -0.35 -4.45
N LEU A 146 20.12 0.74 -4.98
CA LEU A 146 20.03 2.06 -4.36
C LEU A 146 18.60 2.59 -4.32
N ASN A 147 17.84 2.41 -5.39
CA ASN A 147 16.43 2.81 -5.45
C ASN A 147 15.57 2.04 -4.43
N LEU A 148 15.80 0.73 -4.29
CA LEU A 148 15.06 -0.11 -3.36
C LEU A 148 15.41 0.22 -1.90
N GLY A 149 16.68 0.47 -1.61
CA GLY A 149 17.13 0.94 -0.29
C GLY A 149 16.50 2.30 0.08
N SER A 150 16.52 3.26 -0.85
CA SER A 150 15.93 4.58 -0.66
C SER A 150 14.42 4.51 -0.44
N THR A 151 13.72 3.70 -1.23
CA THR A 151 12.28 3.46 -1.06
C THR A 151 11.97 2.82 0.29
N GLY A 152 12.80 1.90 0.76
CA GLY A 152 12.67 1.28 2.09
C GLY A 152 12.73 2.31 3.22
N LEU A 153 13.70 3.23 3.16
CA LEU A 153 13.84 4.30 4.16
C LEU A 153 12.66 5.27 4.14
N LEU A 154 12.19 5.66 2.95
CA LEU A 154 10.99 6.51 2.79
C LEU A 154 9.74 5.82 3.34
N VAL A 155 9.59 4.51 3.11
CA VAL A 155 8.49 3.72 3.65
C VAL A 155 8.53 3.68 5.18
N SER A 156 9.70 3.52 5.80
CA SER A 156 9.82 3.58 7.26
C SER A 156 9.47 4.95 7.81
N TRP A 157 9.89 6.02 7.14
CA TRP A 157 9.50 7.38 7.52
C TRP A 157 7.99 7.58 7.44
N LEU A 158 7.35 7.12 6.36
CA LEU A 158 5.88 7.14 6.22
C LEU A 158 5.19 6.34 7.32
N MET A 159 5.74 5.21 7.75
CA MET A 159 5.15 4.39 8.82
C MET A 159 5.25 5.05 10.21
N LYS A 160 6.30 5.84 10.46
CA LYS A 160 6.47 6.57 11.72
C LYS A 160 5.60 7.82 11.78
N TYR A 161 5.56 8.61 10.70
CA TYR A 161 5.00 9.97 10.71
C TYR A 161 3.66 10.11 9.97
N ALA A 162 3.34 9.18 9.07
CA ALA A 162 2.06 9.12 8.36
C ALA A 162 1.35 7.80 8.69
N ASP A 163 0.46 7.34 7.81
CA ASP A 163 -0.31 6.10 8.00
C ASP A 163 -0.02 5.10 6.87
N ASN A 164 -0.19 3.79 7.13
CA ASN A 164 -0.03 2.77 6.10
C ASN A 164 -1.03 2.95 4.94
N ILE A 165 -2.17 3.62 5.17
CA ILE A 165 -3.08 3.99 4.08
C ILE A 165 -2.42 4.96 3.09
N VAL A 166 -1.69 5.97 3.58
CA VAL A 166 -0.94 6.90 2.72
C VAL A 166 0.09 6.14 1.89
N LYS A 167 0.83 5.19 2.50
CA LYS A 167 1.75 4.31 1.76
C LYS A 167 1.03 3.56 0.63
N VAL A 168 -0.12 2.97 0.90
CA VAL A 168 -0.89 2.23 -0.12
C VAL A 168 -1.26 3.15 -1.27
N TYR A 169 -1.83 4.34 -1.00
CA TYR A 169 -2.13 5.34 -2.05
C TYR A 169 -0.89 5.77 -2.84
N SER A 170 0.24 6.04 -2.17
CA SER A 170 1.51 6.40 -2.83
C SER A 170 1.99 5.29 -3.77
N THR A 171 1.94 4.03 -3.32
CA THR A 171 2.35 2.89 -4.17
C THR A 171 1.41 2.68 -5.35
N SER A 172 0.10 2.87 -5.17
CA SER A 172 -0.88 2.81 -6.26
C SER A 172 -0.65 3.92 -7.28
N MET A 173 -0.38 5.16 -6.85
CA MET A 173 -0.09 6.26 -7.77
C MET A 173 1.23 6.05 -8.51
N ALA A 174 2.28 5.56 -7.84
CA ALA A 174 3.54 5.22 -8.48
C ALA A 174 3.37 4.14 -9.56
N MET A 175 2.50 3.15 -9.32
CA MET A 175 2.14 2.14 -10.31
C MET A 175 1.50 2.77 -11.56
N LEU A 176 0.52 3.67 -11.39
CA LEU A 176 -0.11 4.38 -12.50
C LEU A 176 0.90 5.23 -13.28
N LEU A 177 1.76 5.97 -12.57
CA LEU A 177 2.80 6.78 -13.19
C LEU A 177 3.78 5.92 -14.00
N THR A 178 4.15 4.75 -13.48
CA THR A 178 5.01 3.80 -14.18
C THR A 178 4.37 3.31 -15.47
N MET A 179 3.06 3.05 -15.47
CA MET A 179 2.34 2.65 -16.68
C MET A 179 2.29 3.79 -17.71
N VAL A 180 2.05 5.03 -17.27
CA VAL A 180 2.10 6.21 -18.16
C VAL A 180 3.51 6.40 -18.74
N ALA A 181 4.54 6.33 -17.90
CA ALA A 181 5.93 6.42 -18.35
C ALA A 181 6.27 5.30 -19.35
N SER A 182 5.71 4.10 -19.17
CA SER A 182 5.95 2.97 -20.08
C SER A 182 5.38 3.19 -21.49
N ILE A 183 4.31 3.98 -21.63
CA ILE A 183 3.78 4.38 -22.95
C ILE A 183 4.82 5.21 -23.70
N TYR A 184 5.45 6.19 -23.03
CA TYR A 184 6.40 7.09 -23.66
C TYR A 184 7.79 6.48 -23.85
N LEU A 185 8.28 5.71 -22.87
CA LEU A 185 9.64 5.17 -22.87
C LEU A 185 9.76 3.85 -23.65
N PHE A 186 8.73 3.01 -23.63
CA PHE A 186 8.77 1.66 -24.22
C PHE A 186 7.74 1.46 -25.34
N SER A 187 7.08 2.54 -25.80
CA SER A 187 6.04 2.50 -26.83
C SER A 187 4.92 1.49 -26.52
N PHE A 188 4.59 1.34 -25.24
CA PHE A 188 3.52 0.44 -24.80
C PHE A 188 2.17 0.92 -25.33
N LYS A 189 1.36 0.01 -25.89
CA LYS A 189 0.04 0.35 -26.44
C LYS A 189 -0.94 0.61 -25.29
N PRO A 190 -1.45 1.84 -25.11
CA PRO A 190 -2.40 2.12 -24.05
C PRO A 190 -3.70 1.32 -24.26
N THR A 191 -4.21 0.74 -23.18
CA THR A 191 -5.46 -0.01 -23.19
C THR A 191 -6.59 0.80 -22.58
N LEU A 192 -7.84 0.53 -22.95
CA LEU A 192 -9.00 1.19 -22.36
C LEU A 192 -9.07 0.92 -20.84
N GLN A 193 -8.67 -0.28 -20.41
CA GLN A 193 -8.63 -0.67 -19.01
C GLN A 193 -7.67 0.22 -18.19
N LEU A 194 -6.52 0.59 -18.76
CA LEU A 194 -5.57 1.50 -18.12
C LEU A 194 -6.18 2.89 -17.91
N PHE A 195 -6.83 3.44 -18.93
CA PHE A 195 -7.47 4.76 -18.84
C PHE A 195 -8.59 4.80 -17.79
N LEU A 196 -9.48 3.80 -17.80
CA LEU A 196 -10.54 3.67 -16.81
C LEU A 196 -9.96 3.49 -15.39
N GLY A 197 -8.93 2.67 -15.23
CA GLY A 197 -8.27 2.44 -13.95
C GLY A 197 -7.64 3.72 -13.38
N ILE A 198 -7.02 4.55 -14.22
CA ILE A 198 -6.46 5.86 -13.81
C ILE A 198 -7.57 6.78 -13.29
N ILE A 199 -8.68 6.93 -14.03
CA ILE A 199 -9.81 7.79 -13.61
C ILE A 199 -10.35 7.33 -12.25
N ILE A 200 -10.60 6.02 -12.09
CA ILE A 200 -11.12 5.44 -10.85
C ILE A 200 -10.16 5.70 -9.68
N CYS A 201 -8.85 5.55 -9.88
CA CYS A 201 -7.86 5.80 -8.83
C CYS A 201 -7.77 7.28 -8.45
N ILE A 202 -7.88 8.20 -9.42
CA ILE A 202 -7.90 9.64 -9.15
C ILE A 202 -9.16 10.02 -8.35
N MET A 203 -10.33 9.50 -8.74
CA MET A 203 -11.57 9.71 -7.99
C MET A 203 -11.46 9.17 -6.55
N SER A 204 -10.89 7.98 -6.38
CA SER A 204 -10.63 7.39 -5.06
C SER A 204 -9.72 8.27 -4.20
N LEU A 205 -8.62 8.76 -4.76
CA LEU A 205 -7.68 9.66 -4.07
C LEU A 205 -8.38 10.93 -3.61
N HIS A 206 -9.15 11.57 -4.50
CA HIS A 206 -9.90 12.78 -4.17
C HIS A 206 -10.95 12.51 -3.08
N MET A 207 -11.65 11.38 -3.16
CA MET A 207 -12.66 10.99 -2.16
C MET A 207 -12.06 10.68 -0.79
N TYR A 208 -10.83 10.14 -0.72
CA TYR A 208 -10.20 9.81 0.56
C TYR A 208 -9.62 11.03 1.29
N PHE A 209 -8.98 11.94 0.55
CA PHE A 209 -8.24 13.07 1.12
C PHE A 209 -9.03 14.40 1.13
N ALA A 210 -10.11 14.53 0.35
CA ALA A 210 -10.91 15.75 0.39
C ALA A 210 -11.67 15.87 1.73
N PRO A 211 -11.76 17.09 2.30
CA PRO A 211 -12.53 17.31 3.51
C PRO A 211 -14.00 16.96 3.28
N PRO A 212 -14.71 16.35 4.27
CA PRO A 212 -16.11 15.94 4.13
C PRO A 212 -17.05 17.06 3.68
N GLN A 213 -16.71 18.32 4.01
CA GLN A 213 -17.46 19.53 3.68
C GLN A 213 -17.46 19.86 2.17
N THR A 214 -16.47 19.37 1.42
CA THR A 214 -16.33 19.58 -0.03
C THR A 214 -16.98 18.46 -0.86
N LEU A 215 -17.29 17.31 -0.23
CA LEU A 215 -17.80 16.13 -0.92
C LEU A 215 -19.31 15.93 -0.74
N VAL A 216 -19.86 16.53 0.31
CA VAL A 216 -21.30 16.63 0.51
C VAL A 216 -21.53 18.11 0.71
N ASP A 217 -22.32 18.76 -0.16
CA ASP A 217 -22.88 20.08 0.08
C ASP A 217 -23.90 19.98 1.24
N LEU A 218 -23.37 19.67 2.43
CA LEU A 218 -23.81 20.13 3.74
C LEU A 218 -24.27 21.59 3.67
N PRO A 219 -25.57 21.99 3.59
CA PRO A 219 -25.91 23.35 4.00
C PRO A 219 -25.23 23.60 5.35
N VAL A 220 -24.42 24.66 5.40
CA VAL A 220 -23.75 25.10 6.61
C VAL A 220 -24.85 25.42 7.61
N THR A 221 -25.22 24.46 8.47
CA THR A 221 -26.05 24.76 9.62
C THR A 221 -25.16 25.57 10.54
N ASN A 222 -25.33 26.89 10.51
CA ASN A 222 -24.78 27.83 11.48
C ASN A 222 -25.33 27.49 12.87
N GLU A 223 -24.74 26.47 13.51
CA GLU A 223 -24.84 26.23 14.96
C GLU A 223 -23.89 27.22 15.67
N THR A 224 -24.15 28.52 15.50
CA THR A 224 -23.37 29.60 16.11
C THR A 224 -24.20 30.50 17.05
N HIS A 225 -25.36 30.04 17.53
CA HIS A 225 -26.16 30.85 18.46
C HIS A 225 -26.59 30.21 19.79
N THR A 226 -26.31 28.93 20.06
CA THR A 226 -26.84 28.29 21.28
C THR A 226 -25.84 28.18 22.44
N LYS A 227 -24.55 28.51 22.23
CA LYS A 227 -23.56 28.51 23.33
C LYS A 227 -23.44 29.85 24.07
N THR A 228 -23.73 30.98 23.42
CA THR A 228 -23.60 32.31 24.04
C THR A 228 -24.74 32.59 25.03
N LEU A 229 -25.94 32.05 24.81
CA LEU A 229 -27.09 32.29 25.70
C LEU A 229 -26.99 31.56 27.05
N LYS A 230 -26.24 30.45 27.15
CA LYS A 230 -26.03 29.78 28.45
C LYS A 230 -24.97 30.46 29.31
N GLN A 231 -24.03 31.21 28.73
CA GLN A 231 -23.02 31.93 29.51
C GLN A 231 -23.58 33.22 30.12
N VAL A 232 -24.43 33.95 29.39
CA VAL A 232 -24.99 35.23 29.89
C VAL A 232 -26.02 35.03 31.01
N VAL A 233 -26.80 33.94 31.01
CA VAL A 233 -27.84 33.71 32.04
C VAL A 233 -27.27 33.20 33.39
N VAL A 234 -26.03 32.70 33.41
CA VAL A 234 -25.43 32.15 34.64
C VAL A 234 -24.69 33.23 35.45
N GLU A 235 -24.22 34.31 34.82
CA GLU A 235 -23.45 35.36 35.49
C GLU A 235 -24.32 36.44 36.18
N GLU A 236 -25.61 36.54 35.88
CA GLU A 236 -26.48 37.61 36.40
C GLU A 236 -27.23 37.25 37.70
N LYS A 237 -26.95 36.09 38.32
CA LYS A 237 -27.72 35.57 39.48
C LYS A 237 -26.97 35.39 40.78
N THR A 238 -25.77 35.95 40.90
CA THR A 238 -24.99 35.96 42.13
C THR A 238 -24.46 37.36 42.39
N ASP A 239 -25.33 38.22 42.92
CA ASP A 239 -24.97 39.31 43.84
C ASP A 239 -26.27 39.79 44.52
N SER A 240 -26.47 39.32 45.75
CA SER A 240 -27.45 39.79 46.73
C SER A 240 -26.81 39.69 48.11
#